data_AF-A0A673JQ80-F1
#
_entry.id   AF-A0A673JQ80-F1
#
_cell.length_a   1.000
_cell.length_b   1.000
_cell.length_c   1.000
_cell.angle_alpha   90.00
_cell.angle_beta   90.00
_cell.angle_gamma   90.00
#
_symmetry.space_group_name_H-M   'P 1'
#
loop_
_entity.id
_entity.type
_entity.pdbx_description
1 polymer ?
#
loop_
_entity_poly.entity_id
_entity_poly.type
_entity_poly.pdbx_seq_one_letter_code
_entity_poly.pdbx_strand_id
1 'polypeptide(L)'
;MSSKFRHVYGKAGSREQCYEGIPITYSVHDSHFCAVNPKFLAVVTESAGGGAFLVIPLHKPGRIDPHHPKVCGHQGSVMDIRWSPFMDNIIASSSEDCTVRIWQIPDGGLRRNMTEALMILIGHIRRAGDLNDKPMMF
;
A
#
# COMPACT_ATOMS: atom_id res chain seq x y z
N MET A 1 34.62 -21.21 -4.07
CA MET A 1 34.61 -19.76 -3.77
C MET A 1 33.48 -19.48 -2.78
N SER A 2 33.69 -18.62 -1.78
CA SER A 2 32.65 -18.22 -0.81
C SER A 2 31.76 -17.12 -1.39
N SER A 3 30.45 -17.13 -1.09
CA SER A 3 29.57 -15.98 -1.33
C SER A 3 30.10 -14.72 -0.62
N LYS A 4 29.99 -13.57 -1.29
CA LYS A 4 30.28 -12.25 -0.68
C LYS A 4 29.24 -11.84 0.37
N PHE A 5 28.08 -12.51 0.40
CA PHE A 5 26.95 -12.20 1.28
C PHE A 5 26.85 -13.13 2.49
N ARG A 6 27.89 -13.95 2.75
CA ARG A 6 27.91 -14.92 3.85
C ARG A 6 27.66 -14.31 5.24
N HIS A 7 27.92 -13.01 5.40
CA HIS A 7 27.79 -12.29 6.67
C HIS A 7 26.72 -11.20 6.65
N VAL A 8 25.73 -11.28 5.75
CA VAL A 8 24.58 -10.36 5.77
C VAL A 8 23.66 -10.74 6.93
N TYR A 9 23.29 -9.75 7.75
CA TYR A 9 22.32 -9.90 8.83
C TYR A 9 21.36 -8.71 8.85
N GLY A 10 20.12 -8.94 9.30
CA GLY A 10 19.13 -7.89 9.48
C GLY A 10 19.38 -7.12 10.78
N LYS A 11 19.22 -5.79 10.73
CA LYS A 11 19.17 -4.94 11.92
C LYS A 11 17.84 -4.19 11.91
N ALA A 12 17.02 -4.42 12.92
CA ALA A 12 15.77 -3.66 13.09
C ALA A 12 16.08 -2.18 13.32
N GLY A 13 15.23 -1.30 12.79
CA GLY A 13 15.28 0.14 13.08
C GLY A 13 15.02 0.41 14.56
N SER A 14 15.48 1.57 15.04
CA SER A 14 15.10 2.01 16.39
C SER A 14 13.60 2.33 16.43
N ARG A 15 13.03 2.41 17.63
CA ARG A 15 11.60 2.67 17.81
C ARG A 15 11.16 3.99 17.16
N GLU A 16 12.03 4.99 17.19
CA GLU A 16 11.83 6.31 16.59
C GLU A 16 11.84 6.28 15.06
N GLN A 17 12.34 5.18 14.47
CA GLN A 17 12.36 4.92 13.02
C GLN A 17 11.23 3.97 12.59
N CYS A 18 10.41 3.48 13.53
CA CYS A 18 9.27 2.63 13.27
C CYS A 18 7.98 3.45 13.09
N TYR A 19 6.98 2.82 12.47
CA TYR A 19 5.63 3.38 12.34
C TYR A 19 4.70 2.63 13.29
N GLU A 20 4.13 3.35 14.26
CA GLU A 20 3.28 2.76 15.32
C GLU A 20 1.82 3.19 15.16
N GLY A 21 0.88 2.38 15.67
CA GLY A 21 -0.55 2.73 15.69
C GLY A 21 -1.27 2.53 14.35
N ILE A 22 -0.69 1.77 13.42
CA ILE A 22 -1.32 1.43 12.14
C ILE A 22 -2.36 0.31 12.36
N PRO A 23 -3.64 0.52 12.01
CA PRO A 23 -4.68 -0.52 12.11
C PRO A 23 -4.61 -1.46 10.90
N ILE A 24 -3.59 -2.35 10.88
CA ILE A 24 -3.37 -3.31 9.80
C ILE A 24 -4.54 -4.29 9.73
N THR A 25 -4.96 -4.64 8.51
CA THR A 25 -6.04 -5.61 8.28
C THR A 25 -5.72 -7.00 8.84
N TYR A 26 -6.73 -7.68 9.42
CA TYR A 26 -6.67 -9.11 9.77
C TYR A 26 -7.08 -10.05 8.63
N SER A 27 -7.26 -9.53 7.41
CA SER A 27 -7.69 -10.35 6.28
C SER A 27 -6.72 -11.51 6.02
N VAL A 28 -7.27 -12.71 5.82
CA VAL A 28 -6.52 -13.99 5.84
C VAL A 28 -5.89 -14.37 4.49
N HIS A 29 -5.82 -13.42 3.57
CA HIS A 29 -5.34 -13.66 2.21
C HIS A 29 -3.81 -13.47 2.12
N ASP A 30 -3.12 -14.35 1.39
CA ASP A 30 -1.64 -14.45 1.27
C ASP A 30 -0.93 -13.23 0.61
N SER A 31 -1.56 -12.04 0.55
CA SER A 31 -1.00 -10.87 -0.12
C SER A 31 -0.10 -10.02 0.78
N HIS A 32 0.84 -9.31 0.16
CA HIS A 32 1.69 -8.34 0.83
C HIS A 32 0.90 -7.10 1.23
N PHE A 33 0.48 -6.99 2.49
CA PHE A 33 -0.31 -5.85 3.00
C PHE A 33 0.46 -4.53 3.10
N CYS A 34 1.76 -4.53 2.78
CA CYS A 34 2.57 -3.34 2.76
C CYS A 34 3.42 -3.24 1.50
N ALA A 35 3.57 -2.03 1.00
CA ALA A 35 4.42 -1.70 -0.13
C ALA A 35 5.22 -0.44 0.19
N VAL A 36 6.51 -0.43 -0.10
CA VAL A 36 7.39 0.72 0.13
C VAL A 36 8.05 1.14 -1.18
N ASN A 37 8.26 2.43 -1.34
CA ASN A 37 9.14 3.00 -2.37
C ASN A 37 10.04 4.07 -1.74
N PRO A 38 10.91 4.77 -2.48
CA PRO A 38 11.82 5.78 -1.91
C PRO A 38 11.14 6.95 -1.17
N LYS A 39 9.82 7.17 -1.35
CA LYS A 39 9.09 8.32 -0.79
C LYS A 39 8.08 7.92 0.28
N PHE A 40 7.43 6.77 0.13
CA PHE A 40 6.25 6.42 0.89
C PHE A 40 6.25 4.96 1.36
N LEU A 41 5.67 4.75 2.53
CA LEU A 41 5.16 3.47 3.02
C LEU A 41 3.65 3.43 2.80
N ALA A 42 3.15 2.38 2.14
CA ALA A 42 1.74 2.08 2.05
C ALA A 42 1.39 0.82 2.83
N VAL A 43 0.27 0.84 3.55
CA VAL A 43 -0.19 -0.31 4.37
C VAL A 43 -1.70 -0.44 4.28
N VAL A 44 -2.19 -1.64 3.93
CA VAL A 44 -3.61 -1.96 3.91
C VAL A 44 -4.17 -1.96 5.34
N THR A 45 -5.29 -1.26 5.54
CA THR A 45 -5.89 -1.07 6.86
C THR A 45 -7.31 -1.57 6.93
N GLU A 46 -7.77 -1.85 8.15
CA GLU A 46 -9.19 -2.09 8.39
C GLU A 46 -10.05 -0.87 8.08
N SER A 47 -11.23 -1.16 7.53
CA SER A 47 -12.27 -0.17 7.23
C SER A 47 -13.64 -0.82 7.42
N ALA A 48 -14.55 -0.12 8.09
CA ALA A 48 -15.86 -0.64 8.46
C ALA A 48 -16.89 -0.68 7.29
N GLY A 49 -16.56 -0.09 6.13
CA GLY A 49 -17.52 0.15 5.05
C GLY A 49 -16.92 0.21 3.65
N GLY A 50 -15.96 -0.67 3.35
CA GLY A 50 -15.24 -0.74 2.08
C GLY A 50 -13.77 -1.06 2.30
N GLY A 51 -12.94 -0.86 1.29
CA GLY A 51 -11.50 -1.10 1.36
C GLY A 51 -10.68 0.19 1.52
N ALA A 52 -9.67 0.18 2.39
CA ALA A 52 -8.79 1.33 2.57
C ALA A 52 -7.33 0.94 2.84
N PHE A 53 -6.42 1.86 2.53
CA PHE A 53 -5.02 1.76 2.90
C PHE A 53 -4.46 3.13 3.28
N LEU A 54 -3.41 3.13 4.11
CA LEU A 54 -2.65 4.31 4.48
C LEU A 54 -1.49 4.52 3.50
N VAL A 55 -1.13 5.79 3.30
CA VAL A 55 0.12 6.18 2.65
C VAL A 55 0.82 7.19 3.55
N ILE A 56 2.04 6.86 3.97
CA ILE A 56 2.81 7.55 4.98
C ILE A 56 4.15 7.99 4.36
N PRO A 57 4.51 9.28 4.38
CA PRO A 57 5.82 9.72 3.92
C PRO A 57 6.95 9.12 4.76
N LEU A 58 8.01 8.62 4.12
CA LEU A 58 9.12 7.94 4.81
C LEU A 58 9.91 8.85 5.78
N HIS A 59 9.83 10.15 5.60
CA HIS A 59 10.46 11.14 6.48
C HIS A 59 9.62 11.47 7.73
N LYS A 60 8.50 10.75 7.96
CA LYS A 60 7.61 10.94 9.10
C LYS A 60 7.39 9.65 9.90
N PRO A 61 8.45 9.04 10.47
CA PRO A 61 8.30 7.91 11.38
C PRO A 61 7.64 8.33 12.70
N GLY A 62 7.27 7.36 13.51
CA GLY A 62 6.62 7.53 14.81
C GLY A 62 5.17 7.03 14.82
N ARG A 63 4.41 7.49 15.82
CA ARG A 63 3.01 7.10 15.99
C ARG A 63 2.13 7.83 14.99
N ILE A 64 1.36 7.07 14.22
CA ILE A 64 0.40 7.60 13.25
C ILE A 64 -0.85 8.09 13.97
N ASP A 65 -1.36 9.26 13.58
CA ASP A 65 -2.61 9.79 14.09
C ASP A 65 -3.77 8.86 13.69
N PRO A 66 -4.70 8.51 14.60
CA PRO A 66 -5.87 7.69 14.27
C PRO A 66 -6.74 8.25 13.13
N HIS A 67 -6.72 9.57 12.92
CA HIS A 67 -7.42 10.30 11.87
C HIS A 67 -6.53 10.60 10.66
N HIS A 68 -5.34 9.98 10.57
CA HIS A 68 -4.45 10.15 9.42
C HIS A 68 -5.21 9.82 8.12
N PRO A 69 -5.14 10.69 7.10
CA PRO A 69 -5.88 10.50 5.87
C PRO A 69 -5.58 9.18 5.16
N LYS A 70 -6.63 8.55 4.62
CA LYS A 70 -6.55 7.24 3.93
C LYS A 70 -6.89 7.35 2.45
N VAL A 71 -6.46 6.36 1.68
CA VAL A 71 -7.04 6.07 0.37
C VAL A 71 -8.19 5.09 0.58
N CYS A 72 -9.41 5.46 0.20
CA CYS A 72 -10.64 4.76 0.60
C CYS A 72 -11.78 4.88 -0.41
N GLY A 73 -11.53 4.60 -1.69
CA GLY A 73 -12.57 4.62 -2.74
C GLY A 73 -13.18 3.25 -3.08
N HIS A 74 -12.57 2.15 -2.65
CA HIS A 74 -13.05 0.80 -2.94
C HIS A 74 -14.32 0.45 -2.15
N GLN A 75 -15.21 -0.31 -2.77
CA GLN A 75 -16.47 -0.77 -2.15
C GLN A 75 -16.31 -2.12 -1.45
N GLY A 76 -15.18 -2.80 -1.64
CA GLY A 76 -14.82 -4.06 -0.98
C GLY A 76 -13.40 -4.00 -0.42
N SER A 77 -13.00 -5.01 0.35
CA SER A 77 -11.67 -5.06 0.97
C SER A 77 -10.57 -4.85 -0.07
N VAL A 78 -9.53 -4.08 0.29
CA VAL A 78 -8.32 -4.00 -0.53
C VAL A 78 -7.53 -5.28 -0.31
N MET A 79 -7.20 -5.96 -1.41
CA MET A 79 -6.55 -7.26 -1.39
C MET A 79 -5.05 -7.13 -1.58
N ASP A 80 -4.63 -6.21 -2.44
CA ASP A 80 -3.22 -6.01 -2.77
C ASP A 80 -2.95 -4.54 -3.14
N ILE A 81 -1.70 -4.09 -2.92
CA ILE A 81 -1.21 -2.76 -3.25
C ILE A 81 0.20 -2.83 -3.84
N ARG A 82 0.45 -2.11 -4.93
CA ARG A 82 1.78 -2.09 -5.57
C ARG A 82 2.12 -0.70 -6.10
N TRP A 83 3.29 -0.19 -5.73
CA TRP A 83 3.83 1.05 -6.30
C TRP A 83 4.22 0.85 -7.77
N SER A 84 4.06 1.89 -8.58
CA SER A 84 4.62 1.91 -9.93
C SER A 84 6.15 1.89 -9.85
N PRO A 85 6.83 1.06 -10.66
CA PRO A 85 8.29 1.05 -10.74
C PRO A 85 8.86 2.26 -11.51
N PHE A 86 8.00 3.04 -12.17
CA PHE A 86 8.40 4.19 -13.01
C PHE A 86 8.06 5.54 -12.38
N MET A 87 7.07 5.59 -11.50
CA MET A 87 6.57 6.82 -10.89
C MET A 87 6.31 6.62 -9.39
N ASP A 88 7.15 7.19 -8.54
CA ASP A 88 7.07 7.04 -7.07
C ASP A 88 5.75 7.58 -6.46
N ASN A 89 4.99 8.38 -7.20
CA ASN A 89 3.72 8.94 -6.76
C ASN A 89 2.52 8.12 -7.24
N ILE A 90 2.72 7.03 -7.99
CA ILE A 90 1.63 6.19 -8.51
C ILE A 90 1.59 4.86 -7.77
N ILE A 91 0.42 4.50 -7.27
CA ILE A 91 0.14 3.20 -6.63
C ILE A 91 -1.12 2.57 -7.23
N ALA A 92 -1.09 1.27 -7.42
CA ALA A 92 -2.24 0.46 -7.80
C ALA A 92 -2.79 -0.27 -6.57
N SER A 93 -4.11 -0.44 -6.50
CA SER A 93 -4.77 -1.30 -5.52
C SER A 93 -5.79 -2.22 -6.19
N SER A 94 -5.85 -3.47 -5.77
CA SER A 94 -6.89 -4.43 -6.16
C SER A 94 -7.88 -4.63 -5.02
N SER A 95 -9.13 -4.96 -5.34
CA SER A 95 -10.18 -5.12 -4.33
C SER A 95 -11.15 -6.25 -4.65
N GLU A 96 -11.83 -6.73 -3.61
CA GLU A 96 -12.97 -7.63 -3.71
C GLU A 96 -14.17 -7.03 -4.47
N ASP A 97 -14.19 -5.72 -4.70
CA ASP A 97 -15.19 -5.05 -5.55
C ASP A 97 -14.98 -5.29 -7.05
N CYS A 98 -14.07 -6.20 -7.42
CA CYS A 98 -13.72 -6.57 -8.79
C CYS A 98 -13.09 -5.43 -9.61
N THR A 99 -12.56 -4.40 -8.95
CA THR A 99 -11.82 -3.30 -9.60
C THR A 99 -10.36 -3.27 -9.21
N VAL A 100 -9.54 -2.79 -10.14
CA VAL A 100 -8.20 -2.28 -9.84
C VAL A 100 -8.22 -0.77 -10.00
N ARG A 101 -7.68 -0.04 -9.04
CA ARG A 101 -7.64 1.42 -9.05
C ARG A 101 -6.23 1.94 -9.03
N ILE A 102 -5.98 3.00 -9.80
CA ILE A 102 -4.71 3.71 -9.85
C ILE A 102 -4.87 5.04 -9.12
N TRP A 103 -3.92 5.33 -8.23
CA TRP A 103 -3.94 6.50 -7.37
C TRP A 103 -2.67 7.33 -7.57
N GLN A 104 -2.83 8.64 -7.60
CA GLN A 104 -1.71 9.58 -7.61
C GLN A 104 -1.57 10.24 -6.24
N ILE A 105 -0.52 9.89 -5.52
CA ILE A 105 -0.21 10.39 -4.19
C ILE A 105 0.52 11.74 -4.29
N PRO A 106 0.07 12.80 -3.60
CA PRO A 106 0.81 14.06 -3.55
C PRO A 106 2.15 13.91 -2.84
N ASP A 107 3.15 14.71 -3.23
CA ASP A 107 4.52 14.63 -2.67
C ASP A 107 4.58 14.78 -1.14
N GLY A 108 3.71 15.61 -0.56
CA GLY A 108 3.61 15.81 0.88
C GLY A 108 2.81 14.72 1.63
N GLY A 109 2.32 13.71 0.90
CA GLY A 109 1.32 12.76 1.38
C GLY A 109 -0.11 13.32 1.28
N LEU A 110 -1.06 12.53 1.78
CA LEU A 110 -2.48 12.87 1.79
C LEU A 110 -2.79 13.97 2.80
N ARG A 111 -3.62 14.94 2.41
CA ARG A 111 -4.15 15.99 3.31
C ARG A 111 -5.58 15.72 3.77
N ARG A 112 -6.30 14.89 3.03
CA ARG A 112 -7.68 14.45 3.26
C ARG A 112 -7.85 13.07 2.66
N ASN A 113 -8.91 12.37 3.04
CA ASN A 113 -9.22 11.06 2.46
C ASN A 113 -9.33 11.18 0.94
N MET A 114 -8.70 10.23 0.24
CA MET A 114 -8.73 10.12 -1.22
C MET A 114 -9.70 9.02 -1.61
N THR A 115 -10.81 9.41 -2.21
CA THR A 115 -11.89 8.52 -2.64
C THR A 115 -11.94 8.36 -4.16
N GLU A 116 -11.41 9.34 -4.88
CA GLU A 116 -11.37 9.37 -6.35
C GLU A 116 -10.03 8.83 -6.84
N ALA A 117 -10.10 7.82 -7.70
CA ALA A 117 -8.94 7.23 -8.35
C ALA A 117 -8.61 8.00 -9.63
N LEU A 118 -7.32 8.04 -9.99
CA LEU A 118 -6.89 8.56 -11.29
C LEU A 118 -7.47 7.70 -12.42
N MET A 119 -7.56 6.39 -12.21
CA MET A 119 -8.10 5.43 -13.17
C MET A 119 -8.75 4.26 -12.45
N ILE A 120 -9.83 3.75 -13.03
CA ILE A 120 -10.53 2.53 -12.57
C ILE A 120 -10.50 1.53 -13.71
N LEU A 121 -9.87 0.38 -13.47
CA LEU A 121 -9.81 -0.73 -14.40
C LEU A 121 -10.85 -1.77 -14.00
N ILE A 122 -11.74 -2.07 -14.93
CA ILE A 122 -12.81 -3.04 -14.78
C ILE A 122 -12.54 -4.14 -15.80
N GLY A 123 -12.32 -5.37 -15.33
CA GLY A 123 -11.95 -6.47 -16.23
C GLY A 123 -11.92 -7.85 -15.59
N HIS A 124 -11.90 -7.95 -14.26
CA HIS A 124 -11.93 -9.23 -13.58
C HIS A 124 -13.38 -9.73 -13.43
N ILE A 125 -13.73 -10.77 -14.19
CA ILE A 125 -15.05 -11.44 -14.15
C ILE A 125 -15.18 -12.30 -12.86
N ARG A 126 -14.08 -12.52 -12.11
CA ARG A 126 -14.02 -13.15 -10.78
C ARG A 126 -12.83 -12.60 -9.96
N ARG A 127 -12.94 -12.68 -8.62
CA ARG A 127 -11.99 -12.20 -7.59
C ARG A 127 -10.52 -12.32 -8.02
N ALA A 128 -9.80 -11.20 -8.03
CA ALA A 128 -8.37 -11.14 -8.32
C ALA A 128 -7.57 -11.25 -7.01
N GLY A 129 -6.88 -12.37 -6.81
CA GLY A 129 -6.11 -12.66 -5.60
C GLY A 129 -4.61 -12.41 -5.71
N ASP A 130 -4.09 -11.83 -6.80
CA ASP A 130 -2.63 -11.73 -6.98
C ASP A 130 -2.23 -10.70 -8.06
N LEU A 131 -1.55 -9.60 -7.68
CA LEU A 131 -0.82 -8.73 -8.62
C LEU A 131 0.59 -9.32 -8.86
N ASN A 132 0.64 -10.43 -9.60
CA ASN A 132 1.87 -11.18 -9.85
C ASN A 132 2.98 -10.38 -10.58
N ASP A 133 4.22 -10.86 -10.43
CA ASP A 133 5.55 -10.30 -10.72
C ASP A 133 5.91 -9.81 -12.13
N LYS A 134 4.94 -9.47 -12.97
CA LYS A 134 5.23 -8.69 -14.17
C LYS A 134 5.24 -7.21 -13.79
N PRO A 135 6.18 -6.39 -14.30
CA PRO A 135 6.02 -4.95 -14.22
C PRO A 135 4.70 -4.62 -14.91
N MET A 136 3.69 -4.21 -14.13
CA MET A 136 2.51 -3.57 -14.69
C MET A 136 3.03 -2.29 -15.36
N MET A 137 3.15 -2.34 -16.67
CA MET A 137 3.45 -1.18 -17.49
C MET A 137 2.16 -0.35 -17.54
N PHE A 138 2.10 0.67 -16.69
CA PHE A 138 1.28 1.86 -16.92
C PHE A 138 2.21 2.94 -17.46
#